data_AF-A0A533WAZ0-F1
#
_entry.id   AF-A0A533WAZ0-F1
#
_cell.length_a   1.000
_cell.length_b   1.000
_cell.length_c   1.000
_cell.angle_alpha   90.00
_cell.angle_beta   90.00
_cell.angle_gamma   90.00
#
_symmetry.space_group_name_H-M   'P 1'
#
loop_
_entity.id
_entity.type
_entity.pdbx_description
1 polymer ?
#
loop_
_entity_poly.entity_id
_entity_poly.type
_entity_poly.pdbx_seq_one_letter_code
_entity_poly.pdbx_strand_id
1 'polypeptide(L)' 'MVHRVAVVDRDLCQSKKCGLECIRDCPVNINGEDCIHLDEEKIALISEELCIGCGICIKVCPFDAIDILNLS' A
#
# COMPACT_ATOMS: atom_id res chain seq x y z
N MET A 1 -16.58 -4.97 -13.79
CA MET A 1 -15.14 -5.29 -13.86
C MET A 1 -14.68 -5.25 -12.42
N VAL A 2 -14.21 -6.36 -11.85
CA VAL A 2 -13.85 -6.37 -10.43
C VAL A 2 -12.52 -5.65 -10.29
N HIS A 3 -12.53 -4.47 -9.66
CA HIS A 3 -11.31 -3.73 -9.39
C HIS A 3 -10.85 -4.06 -7.97
N ARG A 4 -9.66 -4.65 -7.85
CA ARG A 4 -9.06 -5.02 -6.56
C ARG A 4 -7.98 -4.01 -6.23
N VAL A 5 -8.17 -3.30 -5.13
CA VAL A 5 -7.27 -2.22 -4.71
C VAL A 5 -6.84 -2.46 -3.27
N ALA A 6 -5.57 -2.17 -2.99
CA ALA A 6 -5.08 -2.20 -1.62
C ALA A 6 -5.41 -0.87 -0.93
N VAL A 7 -5.85 -0.94 0.33
CA VAL A 7 -6.14 0.21 1.19
C VAL A 7 -5.31 0.12 2.46
N VAL A 8 -4.99 1.28 3.04
CA VAL A 8 -4.20 1.37 4.28
C VAL A 8 -5.10 1.83 5.41
N ASP A 9 -5.08 1.09 6.51
CA ASP A 9 -5.64 1.51 7.78
C ASP A 9 -4.70 2.52 8.45
N ARG A 10 -5.21 3.74 8.61
CA ARG A 10 -4.44 4.87 9.15
C ARG A 10 -4.11 4.70 10.64
N ASP A 11 -4.93 4.00 11.40
CA ASP A 11 -4.74 3.80 12.84
C ASP A 11 -3.68 2.72 13.12
N LEU A 12 -3.57 1.73 12.21
CA LEU A 12 -2.59 0.66 12.31
C LEU A 12 -1.23 1.01 11.67
N CYS A 13 -1.22 1.89 10.67
CA CYS A 13 0.00 2.24 9.94
C CYS A 13 1.02 2.97 10.82
N GLN A 14 2.13 2.30 11.12
CA GLN A 14 3.23 2.87 11.91
C GLN A 14 4.51 2.98 11.07
N SER A 15 4.50 3.84 10.04
CA SER A 15 5.64 4.09 9.14
C SER A 15 6.94 4.45 9.87
N LYS A 16 6.85 5.09 11.03
CA LYS A 16 7.98 5.45 11.90
C LYS A 16 8.63 4.23 12.57
N LYS A 17 7.99 3.06 12.51
CA LYS A 17 8.42 1.81 13.15
C LYS A 17 8.54 0.62 12.18
N CYS A 18 8.41 0.83 10.86
CA CYS A 18 8.72 -0.17 9.83
C CYS A 18 9.80 0.34 8.85
N GLY A 19 10.22 -0.52 7.92
CA GLY A 19 11.21 -0.22 6.90
C GLY A 19 10.63 0.31 5.58
N LEU A 20 9.33 0.68 5.55
CA LEU A 20 8.61 1.08 4.34
C LEU A 20 8.63 0.00 3.24
N GLU A 21 8.57 -1.27 3.66
CA GLU A 21 8.61 -2.44 2.78
C GLU A 21 7.45 -2.43 1.78
N CYS A 22 6.28 -1.92 2.19
CA CYS A 22 5.14 -1.76 1.30
C CYS A 22 5.46 -0.88 0.08
N ILE A 23 6.23 0.20 0.26
CA ILE A 23 6.66 1.10 -0.82
C ILE A 23 7.79 0.44 -1.62
N ARG A 24 8.81 -0.08 -0.92
CA ARG A 24 10.03 -0.60 -1.55
C ARG A 24 9.78 -1.84 -2.40
N ASP A 25 8.91 -2.73 -1.94
CA ASP A 25 8.65 -4.02 -2.58
C ASP A 25 7.41 -3.97 -3.49
N CYS A 26 6.74 -2.81 -3.59
CA CYS A 26 5.64 -2.61 -4.53
C CYS A 26 6.16 -2.69 -5.97
N PRO A 27 5.64 -3.60 -6.82
CA PRO A 27 6.13 -3.77 -8.18
C PRO A 27 5.87 -2.53 -9.05
N VAL A 28 4.81 -1.77 -8.76
CA VAL A 28 4.47 -0.56 -9.50
C VAL A 28 5.44 0.57 -9.16
N ASN A 29 5.83 0.72 -7.88
CA ASN A 29 6.89 1.63 -7.46
C ASN A 29 8.25 1.24 -8.05
N ILE A 30 8.58 -0.05 -8.09
CA ILE A 30 9.82 -0.54 -8.70
C ILE A 30 9.87 -0.21 -10.21
N ASN A 31 8.71 -0.25 -10.88
CA ASN A 31 8.60 0.11 -12.29
C ASN A 31 8.67 1.63 -12.56
N GLY A 32 8.83 2.45 -11.52
CA GLY A 32 9.03 3.89 -11.63
C GLY A 32 7.75 4.73 -11.49
N GLU A 33 6.62 4.13 -11.11
CA GLU A 33 5.35 4.85 -10.89
C GLU A 33 5.03 5.01 -9.40
N ASP A 34 4.37 6.10 -9.02
CA ASP A 34 4.16 6.43 -7.60
C ASP A 34 2.89 5.79 -7.01
N CYS A 35 2.84 4.45 -6.98
CA CYS A 35 1.66 3.73 -6.51
C CYS A 35 1.46 3.80 -4.99
N ILE A 36 2.52 3.68 -4.20
CA ILE A 36 2.47 3.79 -2.74
C ILE A 36 3.44 4.88 -2.28
N HIS A 37 2.95 5.88 -1.57
CA HIS A 37 3.74 7.00 -1.05
C HIS A 37 3.34 7.36 0.37
N LEU A 38 4.12 8.21 1.04
CA LEU A 38 3.79 8.74 2.37
C LEU A 38 3.10 10.10 2.25
N ASP A 39 2.06 10.31 3.05
CA ASP A 39 1.45 11.63 3.22
C ASP A 39 2.20 12.52 4.21
N GLU A 40 1.66 13.70 4.50
CA GLU A 40 2.22 14.69 5.44
C GLU A 40 2.35 14.14 6.88
N GLU A 41 1.45 13.24 7.28
CA GLU A 41 1.46 12.58 8.58
C GLU A 41 2.39 11.36 8.62
N LYS A 42 3.06 11.08 7.50
CA LYS A 42 3.88 9.90 7.23
C LYS A 42 3.03 8.63 7.21
N ILE A 43 1.77 8.66 6.85
CA ILE A 43 0.96 7.47 6.65
C ILE A 43 1.08 7.01 5.19
N ALA A 44 1.14 5.70 4.97
CA ALA A 44 1.19 5.16 3.62
C ALA A 44 -0.17 5.36 2.92
N LEU A 45 -0.15 5.91 1.71
CA LEU A 45 -1.28 6.05 0.82
C LEU A 45 -1.05 5.19 -0.42
N ILE A 46 -2.11 4.60 -0.94
CA ILE A 46 -2.09 3.75 -2.13
C ILE A 46 -2.96 4.40 -3.20
N SER A 47 -2.40 4.60 -4.39
CA SER A 47 -3.13 5.11 -5.55
C SER A 47 -4.03 4.03 -6.14
N GLU A 48 -5.33 4.28 -6.16
CA GLU A 48 -6.33 3.35 -6.68
C GLU A 48 -6.19 3.11 -8.19
N GLU A 49 -5.69 4.10 -8.93
CA GLU A 49 -5.51 4.04 -10.38
C GLU A 49 -4.30 3.17 -10.78
N LEU A 50 -3.23 3.22 -9.97
CA LEU A 50 -1.97 2.53 -10.24
C LEU A 50 -1.92 1.15 -9.56
N CYS A 51 -2.68 0.94 -8.49
CA CYS A 51 -2.67 -0.31 -7.75
C CYS A 51 -3.26 -1.45 -8.57
N ILE A 52 -2.43 -2.46 -8.84
CA ILE A 52 -2.85 -3.68 -9.56
C ILE A 52 -3.41 -4.78 -8.64
N GLY A 53 -3.58 -4.51 -7.34
CA GLY A 53 -4.12 -5.48 -6.38
C GLY A 53 -3.24 -6.72 -6.16
N CYS A 54 -1.91 -6.62 -6.31
CA CYS A 54 -0.99 -7.76 -6.22
C CYS A 54 -0.89 -8.38 -4.82
N GLY A 55 -1.16 -7.62 -3.76
CA GLY A 55 -1.13 -8.08 -2.36
C GLY A 55 0.26 -8.28 -1.76
N ILE A 56 1.33 -7.80 -2.39
CA ILE A 56 2.69 -7.84 -1.83
C ILE A 56 2.77 -6.97 -0.56
N CYS A 57 2.22 -5.76 -0.62
CA CYS A 57 2.20 -4.80 0.48
C CYS A 57 1.59 -5.37 1.77
N ILE A 58 0.54 -6.18 1.67
CA ILE A 58 -0.09 -6.87 2.82
C ILE A 58 0.92 -7.81 3.48
N LYS A 59 1.55 -8.68 2.68
CA LYS A 59 2.46 -9.73 3.19
C LYS A 59 3.71 -9.18 3.88
N VAL A 60 4.17 -8.00 3.45
CA VAL A 60 5.38 -7.37 3.98
C VAL A 60 5.08 -6.36 5.09
N CYS A 61 3.83 -5.97 5.30
CA CYS A 61 3.47 -5.01 6.35
C CYS A 61 3.55 -5.68 7.73
N PRO A 62 4.43 -5.25 8.64
CA PRO A 62 4.57 -5.87 9.96
C PRO A 62 3.42 -5.53 10.93
N PHE A 63 2.56 -4.57 10.56
CA PHE A 63 1.45 -4.08 11.39
C PHE A 63 0.08 -4.53 10.88
N ASP A 64 0.04 -5.36 9.83
CA ASP A 64 -1.20 -5.76 9.16
C ASP A 64 -2.12 -4.57 8.85
N ALA A 65 -1.52 -3.42 8.54
CA ALA A 65 -2.22 -2.15 8.33
C ALA A 65 -2.75 -1.99 6.89
N ILE A 66 -2.68 -3.04 6.07
CA ILE A 66 -3.02 -2.97 4.65
C ILE A 66 -3.94 -4.14 4.31
N ASP A 67 -5.02 -3.85 3.61
CA ASP A 67 -6.01 -4.84 3.17
C ASP A 67 -6.35 -4.67 1.68
N ILE A 68 -6.90 -5.71 1.04
CA ILE A 68 -7.42 -5.62 -0.33
C ILE A 68 -8.94 -5.53 -0.29
N LEU A 69 -9.47 -4.44 -0.84
CA LEU A 69 -10.88 -4.30 -1.13
C LEU A 69 -11.18 -4.76 -2.56
N ASN A 70 -12.31 -5.45 -2.71
CA ASN A 70 -12.86 -5.78 -4.02
C ASN A 70 -14.01 -4.81 -4.28
N LEU A 71 -13.81 -3.89 -5.23
CA LEU A 71 -14.86 -2.99 -5.70
C LEU A 71 -15.69 -3.75 -6.74
N SER A 72 -16.97 -3.91 -6.44
CA SER A 72 -17.97 -4.64 -7.24
C SER A 72 -18.67 -3.77 -8.27
#